data_AF-A0AAE1UYX9-F1
#
_entry.id   AF-A0AAE1UYX9-F1
#
_cell.length_a   1.000
_cell.length_b   1.000
_cell.length_c   1.000
_cell.angle_alpha   90.00
_cell.angle_beta   90.00
_cell.angle_gamma   90.00
#
_symmetry.space_group_name_H-M   'P 1'
#
loop_
_entity.id
_entity.type
_entity.pdbx_description
1 polymer ?
#
loop_
_entity_poly.entity_id
_entity_poly.type
_entity_poly.pdbx_seq_one_letter_code
_entity_poly.pdbx_strand_id
1 'polypeptide(L)'
;MVPVSEEVLKARTILYHGVSALTQRFSTWECNSCGALLAGAVPSEEIVCGSSLPSSVPFQADSLSDDNLMLLGRETLKAWEALRSGVQRLLLVYPAKVCEHCSEVHIGPSGHKARLCGVFKFESWRGSHFWKKAEVDHLVPPKIVWYRRPQDPPLLLDDGQNYYGHAPAVVDLCAKAGVIAPSKYFCMMKLEGLSAPSL
;
A
#
# COMPACT_ATOMS: atom_id res chain seq x y z
N MET A 1 12.11 -0.93 -25.52
CA MET A 1 11.27 -0.67 -24.33
C MET A 1 9.88 -1.29 -24.40
N VAL A 2 9.34 -1.62 -25.57
CA VAL A 2 8.03 -2.30 -25.71
C VAL A 2 7.85 -3.52 -24.77
N PRO A 3 8.83 -4.44 -24.62
CA PRO A 3 8.66 -5.58 -23.71
C PRO A 3 8.52 -5.18 -22.24
N VAL A 4 9.19 -4.09 -21.81
CA VAL A 4 9.10 -3.57 -20.44
C VAL A 4 7.74 -2.92 -20.20
N SER A 5 7.23 -2.18 -21.20
CA SER A 5 5.89 -1.59 -21.13
C SER A 5 4.82 -2.67 -21.04
N GLU A 6 4.92 -3.75 -21.82
CA GLU A 6 4.01 -4.90 -21.76
C GLU A 6 4.07 -5.61 -20.41
N GLU A 7 5.28 -5.81 -19.87
CA GLU A 7 5.49 -6.37 -18.52
C GLU A 7 4.78 -5.53 -17.45
N VAL A 8 4.95 -4.20 -17.49
CA VAL A 8 4.30 -3.25 -16.58
C VAL A 8 2.77 -3.34 -16.68
N LEU A 9 2.22 -3.38 -17.89
CA LEU A 9 0.77 -3.49 -18.09
C LEU A 9 0.21 -4.82 -17.59
N LYS A 10 0.90 -5.93 -17.86
CA LYS A 10 0.51 -7.26 -17.36
C LYS A 10 0.57 -7.33 -15.84
N ALA A 11 1.67 -6.85 -15.25
CA ALA A 11 1.86 -6.80 -13.80
C ALA A 11 0.77 -5.95 -13.13
N ARG A 12 0.41 -4.81 -13.71
CA ARG A 12 -0.68 -3.95 -13.22
C ARG A 12 -2.02 -4.70 -13.16
N THR A 13 -2.37 -5.45 -14.20
CA THR A 13 -3.62 -6.22 -14.25
C THR A 13 -3.66 -7.30 -13.17
N ILE A 14 -2.58 -8.09 -13.04
CA ILE A 14 -2.48 -9.15 -12.02
C ILE A 14 -2.57 -8.54 -10.62
N LEU A 15 -1.86 -7.43 -10.38
CA LEU A 15 -1.87 -6.74 -9.10
C LEU A 15 -3.27 -6.29 -8.71
N TYR A 16 -4.02 -5.63 -9.60
CA TYR A 16 -5.37 -5.16 -9.25
C TYR A 16 -6.32 -6.30 -8.95
N HIS A 17 -6.28 -7.37 -9.74
CA HIS A 17 -7.12 -8.54 -9.51
C HIS A 17 -6.79 -9.19 -8.16
N GLY A 18 -5.50 -9.39 -7.89
CA GLY A 18 -5.00 -9.96 -6.65
C GLY A 18 -5.37 -9.15 -5.41
N VAL A 19 -5.14 -7.84 -5.44
CA VAL A 19 -5.53 -6.93 -4.36
C VAL A 19 -7.04 -6.97 -4.13
N SER A 20 -7.84 -6.86 -5.19
CA SER A 20 -9.31 -6.92 -5.11
C SER A 20 -9.77 -8.20 -4.39
N ALA A 21 -9.32 -9.36 -4.85
CA ALA A 21 -9.68 -10.64 -4.26
C ALA A 21 -9.20 -10.80 -2.80
N LEU A 22 -7.98 -10.37 -2.48
CA LEU A 22 -7.44 -10.46 -1.12
C LEU A 22 -8.16 -9.50 -0.16
N THR A 23 -8.53 -8.29 -0.59
CA THR A 23 -9.28 -7.33 0.26
C THR A 23 -10.69 -7.80 0.59
N GLN A 24 -11.32 -8.62 -0.26
CA GLN A 24 -12.60 -9.24 0.07
C GLN A 24 -12.47 -10.31 1.16
N ARG A 25 -11.28 -10.88 1.36
CA ARG A 25 -11.01 -11.91 2.37
C ARG A 25 -10.56 -11.33 3.71
N PHE A 26 -9.82 -10.23 3.67
CA PHE A 26 -9.30 -9.53 4.84
C PHE A 26 -10.00 -8.17 4.93
N SER A 27 -11.05 -8.05 5.74
CA SER A 27 -11.69 -6.75 5.99
C SER A 27 -10.63 -5.74 6.42
N THR A 28 -10.30 -4.82 5.52
CA THR A 28 -9.49 -3.63 5.81
C THR A 28 -10.42 -2.59 6.37
N TRP A 29 -10.25 -2.21 7.62
CA TRP A 29 -10.97 -1.06 8.19
C TRP A 29 -10.02 0.13 8.25
N GLU A 30 -10.50 1.27 7.76
CA GLU A 30 -9.86 2.57 7.96
C GLU A 30 -10.37 3.14 9.29
N CYS A 31 -9.48 3.44 10.21
CA CYS A 31 -9.85 4.24 11.38
C CYS A 31 -10.12 5.68 10.93
N ASN A 32 -11.38 6.11 10.94
CA ASN A 32 -11.79 7.47 10.56
C ASN A 32 -11.16 8.59 11.41
N SER A 33 -10.57 8.28 12.57
CA SER A 33 -9.89 9.27 13.42
C SER A 33 -8.38 9.42 13.18
N CYS A 34 -7.69 8.42 12.61
CA CYS A 34 -6.23 8.47 12.43
C CYS A 34 -5.73 8.05 11.05
N GLY A 35 -6.60 7.61 10.14
CA GLY A 35 -6.23 7.19 8.79
C GLY A 35 -5.42 5.89 8.72
N ALA A 36 -5.29 5.16 9.84
CA ALA A 36 -4.63 3.87 9.88
C ALA A 36 -5.54 2.77 9.30
N LEU A 37 -5.01 2.02 8.32
CA LEU A 37 -5.60 0.76 7.86
C LEU A 37 -5.17 -0.35 8.80
N LEU A 38 -6.12 -0.93 9.52
CA LEU A 38 -5.92 -2.15 10.28
C LEU A 38 -6.68 -3.27 9.54
N ALA A 39 -6.04 -4.43 9.35
CA ALA A 39 -6.71 -5.57 8.72
C ALA A 39 -6.91 -6.67 9.75
N GLY A 40 -8.13 -7.20 9.84
CA GLY A 40 -8.47 -8.35 10.67
C GLY A 40 -9.38 -8.10 11.87
N ALA A 41 -10.15 -7.00 11.92
CA ALA A 41 -11.24 -6.86 12.89
C ALA A 41 -12.59 -7.22 12.23
N VAL A 42 -13.40 -8.01 12.94
CA VAL A 42 -14.77 -8.38 12.54
C VAL A 42 -15.71 -7.19 12.79
N PRO A 43 -16.62 -6.85 11.86
CA PRO A 43 -17.56 -5.75 12.03
C PRO A 43 -18.74 -6.18 12.89
N SER A 44 -18.75 -5.77 14.17
CA SER A 44 -19.98 -5.53 14.92
C SER A 44 -19.70 -4.47 16.00
N GLU A 45 -20.26 -3.28 15.75
CA GLU A 45 -20.51 -2.15 16.65
C GLU A 45 -19.31 -1.31 17.14
N GLU A 46 -19.57 -0.02 17.35
CA GLU A 46 -18.61 1.01 17.75
C GLU A 46 -17.74 0.54 18.91
N ILE A 47 -16.46 0.26 18.63
CA ILE A 47 -15.48 -0.08 19.66
C ILE A 47 -15.07 1.23 20.35
N VAL A 48 -15.90 1.66 21.29
CA VAL A 48 -15.42 2.40 22.46
C VAL A 48 -14.56 1.44 23.26
N CYS A 49 -13.39 1.91 23.69
CA CYS A 49 -12.40 1.12 24.39
C CYS A 49 -13.00 0.46 25.65
N GLY A 50 -13.14 -0.88 25.62
CA GLY A 50 -13.45 -1.72 26.78
C GLY A 50 -14.83 -2.36 26.80
N SER A 51 -14.97 -3.55 26.23
CA SER A 51 -15.76 -4.67 26.81
C SER A 51 -15.70 -5.93 25.93
N SER A 52 -15.99 -7.07 26.56
CA SER A 52 -15.74 -8.46 26.18
C SER A 52 -16.60 -9.04 25.04
N LEU A 53 -16.01 -10.01 24.32
CA LEU A 53 -16.54 -10.78 23.19
C LEU A 53 -17.89 -11.49 23.44
N PRO A 54 -18.72 -11.60 22.38
CA PRO A 54 -19.52 -12.80 22.18
C PRO A 54 -19.38 -13.44 20.78
N SER A 55 -19.82 -14.69 20.74
CA SER A 55 -19.62 -15.76 19.76
C SER A 55 -20.22 -15.57 18.36
N SER A 56 -19.39 -15.89 17.36
CA SER A 56 -19.62 -16.44 16.00
C SER A 56 -21.03 -16.49 15.38
N VAL A 57 -21.15 -15.88 14.18
CA VAL A 57 -22.06 -16.33 13.11
C VAL A 57 -21.28 -16.37 11.77
N PRO A 58 -21.31 -17.46 10.98
CA PRO A 58 -20.53 -17.56 9.74
C PRO A 58 -21.29 -16.98 8.54
N PHE A 59 -20.68 -16.01 7.84
CA PHE A 59 -21.13 -15.55 6.53
C PHE A 59 -20.43 -16.38 5.44
N GLN A 60 -21.22 -17.06 4.59
CA GLN A 60 -20.72 -17.86 3.48
C GLN A 60 -20.17 -16.95 2.37
N ALA A 61 -18.85 -16.85 2.29
CA ALA A 61 -18.13 -16.48 1.09
C ALA A 61 -17.38 -17.74 0.62
N ASP A 62 -17.45 -18.04 -0.69
CA ASP A 62 -16.77 -19.19 -1.30
C ASP A 62 -15.35 -19.32 -0.75
N SER A 63 -15.14 -20.36 0.06
CA SER A 63 -13.89 -20.59 0.78
C SER A 63 -12.80 -20.97 -0.21
N LEU A 64 -12.04 -20.00 -0.70
CA LEU A 64 -10.70 -20.27 -1.23
C LEU A 64 -9.93 -20.98 -0.11
N SER A 65 -9.39 -22.16 -0.41
CA SER A 65 -8.48 -22.85 0.52
C SER A 65 -7.29 -21.95 0.87
N ASP A 66 -6.70 -22.16 2.03
CA ASP A 66 -5.52 -21.40 2.47
C ASP A 66 -4.37 -21.49 1.43
N ASP A 67 -4.23 -22.63 0.75
CA ASP A 67 -3.28 -22.82 -0.34
C ASP A 67 -3.57 -21.89 -1.54
N ASN A 68 -4.83 -21.73 -1.92
CA ASN A 68 -5.24 -20.84 -3.00
C ASN A 68 -5.00 -19.36 -2.64
N LEU A 69 -5.23 -18.98 -1.38
CA LEU A 69 -4.93 -17.63 -0.88
C LEU A 69 -3.44 -17.34 -0.90
N MET A 70 -2.61 -18.29 -0.47
CA MET A 70 -1.15 -18.14 -0.49
C MET A 70 -0.61 -18.04 -1.93
N LEU A 71 -1.13 -18.85 -2.86
CA LEU A 71 -0.77 -18.76 -4.28
C LEU A 71 -1.15 -17.39 -4.85
N LEU A 72 -2.38 -16.94 -4.61
CA LEU A 72 -2.85 -15.63 -5.06
C LEU A 72 -2.00 -14.48 -4.47
N GLY A 73 -1.69 -14.54 -3.17
CA GLY A 73 -0.80 -13.58 -2.51
C GLY A 73 0.58 -13.56 -3.15
N ARG A 74 1.15 -14.73 -3.46
CA ARG A 74 2.47 -14.84 -4.09
C ARG A 74 2.49 -14.22 -5.48
N GLU A 75 1.47 -14.47 -6.29
CA GLU A 75 1.32 -13.86 -7.61
C GLU A 75 1.13 -12.35 -7.53
N THR A 76 0.29 -11.89 -6.59
CA THR A 76 0.04 -10.47 -6.32
C THR A 76 1.32 -9.74 -5.93
N LEU A 77 2.10 -10.32 -5.01
CA LEU A 77 3.37 -9.75 -4.57
C LEU A 77 4.41 -9.71 -5.70
N LYS A 78 4.51 -10.78 -6.51
CA LYS A 78 5.38 -10.77 -7.69
C LYS A 78 4.98 -9.68 -8.69
N ALA A 79 3.68 -9.50 -8.91
CA ALA A 79 3.15 -8.46 -9.78
C ALA A 79 3.44 -7.05 -9.24
N TRP A 80 3.33 -6.83 -7.92
CA TRP A 80 3.74 -5.58 -7.27
C TRP A 80 5.22 -5.24 -7.54
N GLU A 81 6.09 -6.22 -7.36
CA GLU A 81 7.54 -6.08 -7.58
C GLU A 81 7.87 -5.81 -9.05
N ALA A 82 7.26 -6.57 -9.96
CA ALA A 82 7.44 -6.41 -11.41
C ALA A 82 6.94 -5.06 -11.89
N LEU A 83 5.77 -4.61 -11.43
CA LEU A 83 5.21 -3.30 -11.76
C LEU A 83 6.17 -2.18 -11.38
N ARG A 84 6.65 -2.17 -10.13
CA ARG A 84 7.53 -1.11 -9.63
C ARG A 84 8.90 -1.11 -10.31
N SER A 85 9.49 -2.29 -10.50
CA SER A 85 10.75 -2.45 -11.22
C SER A 85 10.64 -2.03 -12.69
N GLY A 86 9.55 -2.43 -13.37
CA GLY A 86 9.28 -2.05 -14.75
C GLY A 86 9.10 -0.54 -14.92
N VAL A 87 8.36 0.11 -14.01
CA VAL A 87 8.21 1.58 -13.99
C VAL A 87 9.56 2.26 -13.75
N GLN A 88 10.39 1.74 -12.84
CA GLN A 88 11.74 2.27 -12.62
C GLN A 88 12.57 2.22 -13.92
N ARG A 89 12.54 1.09 -14.63
CA ARG A 89 13.25 0.91 -15.91
C ARG A 89 12.71 1.84 -17.00
N LEU A 90 11.39 2.06 -17.05
CA LEU A 90 10.79 3.02 -17.98
C LEU A 90 11.25 4.45 -17.71
N LEU A 91 11.34 4.86 -16.44
CA LEU A 91 11.82 6.20 -16.04
C LEU A 91 13.30 6.46 -16.40
N LEU A 92 14.10 5.42 -16.62
CA LEU A 92 15.48 5.57 -17.10
C LEU A 92 15.55 5.99 -18.58
N VAL A 93 14.52 5.65 -19.37
CA VAL A 93 14.50 5.89 -20.83
C VAL A 93 13.54 7.01 -21.20
N TYR A 94 12.43 7.12 -20.49
CA TYR A 94 11.41 8.15 -20.69
C TYR A 94 11.38 9.06 -19.46
N PRO A 95 12.09 10.22 -19.50
CA PRO A 95 12.06 11.18 -18.42
C PRO A 95 10.62 11.57 -18.10
N ALA A 96 10.31 11.69 -16.83
CA ALA A 96 9.05 12.23 -16.38
C ALA A 96 9.29 13.30 -15.31
N LYS A 97 8.38 14.26 -15.25
CA LYS A 97 8.32 15.30 -14.23
C LYS A 97 7.06 15.15 -13.43
N VAL A 98 7.13 15.48 -12.15
CA VAL A 98 5.98 15.54 -11.27
C VAL A 98 5.91 16.93 -10.64
N CYS A 99 4.72 17.49 -10.52
CA CYS A 99 4.51 18.73 -9.79
C CYS A 99 4.53 18.43 -8.29
N GLU A 100 5.38 19.11 -7.54
CA GLU A 100 5.52 18.90 -6.09
C GLU A 100 4.26 19.26 -5.31
N HIS A 101 3.42 20.15 -5.85
CA HIS A 101 2.22 20.62 -5.16
C HIS A 101 0.97 19.82 -5.52
N CYS A 102 0.67 19.65 -6.81
CA CYS A 102 -0.58 19.02 -7.25
C CYS A 102 -0.42 17.55 -7.69
N SER A 103 0.79 16.98 -7.58
CA SER A 103 1.11 15.61 -8.00
C SER A 103 0.83 15.28 -9.47
N GLU A 104 0.62 16.28 -10.32
CA GLU A 104 0.48 16.07 -11.76
C GLU A 104 1.79 15.51 -12.35
N VAL A 105 1.68 14.53 -13.25
CA VAL A 105 2.81 13.91 -13.91
C VAL A 105 2.84 14.28 -15.39
N HIS A 106 3.99 14.74 -15.86
CA HIS A 106 4.28 15.00 -17.26
C HIS A 106 5.34 14.03 -17.77
N ILE A 107 5.07 13.34 -18.89
CA ILE A 107 6.06 12.49 -19.55
C ILE A 107 6.86 13.33 -20.56
N GLY A 108 8.13 13.57 -20.25
CA GLY A 108 9.02 14.39 -21.04
C GLY A 108 10.19 14.97 -20.23
N PRO A 109 11.23 15.48 -20.90
CA PRO A 109 12.41 16.06 -20.25
C PRO A 109 12.10 17.33 -19.45
N SER A 110 11.02 18.04 -19.80
CA SER A 110 10.58 19.29 -19.18
C SER A 110 9.07 19.28 -19.02
N GLY A 111 8.57 19.70 -17.87
CA GLY A 111 7.13 19.85 -17.66
C GLY A 111 6.53 20.99 -18.48
N HIS A 112 5.21 20.99 -18.64
CA HIS A 112 4.52 22.04 -19.39
C HIS A 112 4.49 23.38 -18.63
N LYS A 113 4.25 24.48 -19.36
CA LYS A 113 4.21 25.86 -18.83
C LYS A 113 2.80 26.37 -18.51
N ALA A 114 1.78 25.52 -18.64
CA ALA A 114 0.40 25.93 -18.34
C ALA A 114 0.29 26.34 -16.88
N ARG A 115 -0.45 27.42 -16.60
CA ARG A 115 -0.62 27.96 -15.25
C ARG A 115 -1.89 27.44 -14.59
N LEU A 116 -2.03 26.11 -14.56
CA LEU A 116 -3.24 25.41 -14.09
C LEU A 116 -2.92 24.40 -12.97
N CYS A 117 -1.91 24.68 -12.15
CA CYS A 117 -1.58 23.84 -11.01
C CYS A 117 -2.81 23.67 -10.11
N GLY A 118 -3.21 22.42 -9.85
CA GLY A 118 -4.46 22.11 -9.13
C GLY A 118 -4.59 22.75 -7.74
N VAL A 119 -3.47 23.11 -7.11
CA VAL A 119 -3.42 23.80 -5.82
C VAL A 119 -3.63 25.31 -5.95
N PHE A 120 -3.14 25.92 -7.03
CA PHE A 120 -3.15 27.38 -7.22
C PHE A 120 -4.05 27.82 -8.38
N LYS A 121 -5.00 26.97 -8.78
CA LYS A 121 -5.86 27.18 -9.96
C LYS A 121 -6.64 28.49 -9.92
N PHE A 122 -6.99 28.97 -8.74
CA PHE A 122 -7.73 30.21 -8.53
C PHE A 122 -6.84 31.43 -8.23
N GLU A 123 -5.54 31.21 -8.08
CA GLU A 123 -4.56 32.27 -7.84
C GLU A 123 -3.84 32.57 -9.16
N SER A 124 -4.29 33.63 -9.83
CA SER A 124 -3.81 34.05 -11.16
C SER A 124 -2.29 34.21 -11.27
N TRP A 125 -1.60 34.46 -10.16
CA TRP A 125 -0.15 34.64 -10.08
C TRP A 125 0.63 33.39 -9.66
N ARG A 126 -0.02 32.38 -9.05
CA ARG A 126 0.62 31.16 -8.52
C ARG A 126 0.28 29.87 -9.27
N GLY A 127 -0.54 29.93 -10.32
CA GLY A 127 -0.94 28.76 -11.12
C GLY A 127 0.18 27.93 -11.77
N SER A 128 1.45 28.31 -11.70
CA SER A 128 2.55 27.56 -12.32
C SER A 128 2.87 26.27 -11.57
N HIS A 129 3.28 25.23 -12.30
CA HIS A 129 3.72 23.97 -11.71
C HIS A 129 5.17 24.07 -11.24
N PHE A 130 5.46 23.42 -10.11
CA PHE A 130 6.82 23.24 -9.61
C PHE A 130 7.31 21.84 -9.96
N TRP A 131 7.96 21.72 -11.13
CA TRP A 131 8.37 20.44 -11.69
C TRP A 131 9.64 19.91 -11.05
N LYS A 132 9.57 18.69 -10.50
CA LYS A 132 10.74 17.89 -10.11
C LYS A 132 10.84 16.62 -10.95
N LYS A 133 12.00 15.95 -10.92
CA LYS A 133 12.17 14.63 -11.56
C LYS A 133 11.21 13.64 -10.90
N ALA A 134 10.46 12.90 -11.71
CA ALA A 134 9.59 11.85 -11.20
C ALA A 134 10.40 10.61 -10.82
N GLU A 135 9.91 9.91 -9.81
CA GLU A 135 10.46 8.66 -9.29
C GLU A 135 9.34 7.62 -9.23
N VAL A 136 9.67 6.36 -8.98
CA VAL A 136 8.71 5.25 -8.98
C VAL A 136 7.51 5.55 -8.08
N ASP A 137 7.74 6.12 -6.90
CA ASP A 137 6.68 6.40 -5.92
C ASP A 137 5.74 7.53 -6.35
N HIS A 138 6.14 8.37 -7.30
CA HIS A 138 5.25 9.38 -7.86
C HIS A 138 4.27 8.77 -8.89
N LEU A 139 4.62 7.63 -9.50
CA LEU A 139 3.79 6.95 -10.49
C LEU A 139 3.03 5.75 -9.91
N VAL A 140 3.65 5.06 -8.94
CA VAL A 140 3.12 3.88 -8.26
C VAL A 140 3.29 4.08 -6.75
N PRO A 141 2.53 5.01 -6.13
CA PRO A 141 2.70 5.34 -4.72
C PRO A 141 2.41 4.14 -3.82
N PRO A 142 3.32 3.77 -2.91
CA PRO A 142 3.02 2.78 -1.89
C PRO A 142 2.11 3.42 -0.83
N LYS A 143 0.96 2.78 -0.57
CA LYS A 143 0.17 3.10 0.63
C LYS A 143 0.83 2.40 1.80
N ILE A 144 1.33 3.16 2.77
CA ILE A 144 2.03 2.61 3.94
C ILE A 144 1.01 2.33 5.04
N VAL A 145 1.12 1.16 5.65
CA VAL A 145 0.27 0.70 6.77
C VAL A 145 1.13 0.30 7.95
N TRP A 146 0.52 0.25 9.13
CA TRP A 146 1.13 -0.38 10.30
C TRP A 146 1.20 -1.90 10.08
N TYR A 147 2.38 -2.47 10.31
CA TYR A 147 2.60 -3.91 10.20
C TYR A 147 2.63 -4.53 11.60
N ARG A 148 1.67 -5.44 11.86
CA ARG A 148 1.61 -6.21 13.10
C ARG A 148 2.46 -7.47 12.97
N ARG A 149 3.54 -7.55 13.74
CA ARG A 149 4.40 -8.74 13.81
C ARG A 149 3.74 -9.81 14.69
N PRO A 150 4.18 -11.08 14.61
CA PRO A 150 3.64 -12.14 15.45
C PRO A 150 3.75 -11.86 16.96
N GLN A 151 4.78 -11.13 17.40
CA GLN A 151 5.00 -10.74 18.78
C GLN A 151 4.25 -9.47 19.23
N ASP A 152 3.67 -8.71 18.30
CA ASP A 152 2.94 -7.48 18.62
C ASP A 152 1.54 -7.81 19.14
N PRO A 153 0.93 -6.92 19.95
CA PRO A 153 -0.43 -7.12 20.42
C PRO A 153 -1.42 -7.22 19.25
N PRO A 154 -2.56 -7.92 19.43
CA PRO A 154 -3.58 -8.05 18.38
C PRO A 154 -4.08 -6.72 17.84
N LEU A 155 -4.11 -5.70 18.69
CA LEU A 155 -4.53 -4.34 18.40
C LEU A 155 -3.36 -3.40 18.68
N LEU A 156 -2.93 -2.66 17.65
CA LEU A 156 -1.80 -1.74 17.74
C LEU A 156 -2.28 -0.42 18.37
N LEU A 157 -1.73 -0.08 19.53
CA LEU A 157 -2.02 1.14 20.29
C LEU A 157 -0.93 2.20 20.09
N ASP A 158 -1.30 3.48 20.22
CA ASP A 158 -0.40 4.62 20.04
C ASP A 158 0.88 4.52 20.91
N ASP A 159 0.74 4.07 22.16
CA ASP A 159 1.85 3.88 23.11
C ASP A 159 2.99 2.99 22.55
N GLY A 160 2.67 2.08 21.63
CA GLY A 160 3.63 1.16 21.02
C GLY A 160 4.14 1.60 19.64
N GLN A 161 3.74 2.76 19.12
CA GLN A 161 4.01 3.18 17.73
C GLN A 161 5.50 3.15 17.35
N ASN A 162 6.39 3.42 18.30
CA ASN A 162 7.84 3.40 18.07
C ASN A 162 8.41 1.98 17.91
N TYR A 163 7.68 0.95 18.31
CA TYR A 163 8.10 -0.45 18.28
C TYR A 163 7.57 -1.19 17.04
N TYR A 164 6.40 -0.81 16.54
CA TYR A 164 5.78 -1.48 15.40
C TYR A 164 6.49 -1.18 14.09
N GLY A 165 6.37 -2.11 13.16
CA GLY A 165 6.84 -1.95 11.80
C GLY A 165 5.82 -1.25 10.91
N HIS A 166 6.25 -0.94 9.69
CA HIS A 166 5.40 -0.53 8.59
C HIS A 166 5.58 -1.45 7.39
N ALA A 167 4.65 -1.39 6.46
CA ALA A 167 4.78 -2.05 5.16
C ALA A 167 3.96 -1.32 4.10
N PRO A 168 4.28 -1.47 2.80
CA PRO A 168 3.31 -1.20 1.77
C PRO A 168 2.08 -2.10 1.96
N ALA A 169 0.88 -1.54 1.80
CA ALA A 169 -0.40 -2.22 2.01
C ALA A 169 -0.48 -3.53 1.22
N VAL A 170 0.02 -3.55 -0.02
CA VAL A 170 0.06 -4.75 -0.85
C VAL A 170 0.96 -5.83 -0.25
N VAL A 171 2.10 -5.45 0.34
CA VAL A 171 3.04 -6.39 0.96
C VAL A 171 2.44 -6.97 2.24
N ASP A 172 1.83 -6.14 3.09
CA ASP A 172 1.14 -6.58 4.31
C ASP A 172 -0.07 -7.49 3.98
N LEU A 173 -0.85 -7.14 2.96
CA LEU A 173 -1.97 -7.95 2.49
C LEU A 173 -1.52 -9.33 2.00
N CYS A 174 -0.43 -9.40 1.23
CA CYS A 174 0.14 -10.68 0.79
C CYS A 174 0.73 -11.48 1.97
N ALA A 175 1.34 -10.80 2.95
CA ALA A 175 1.85 -11.45 4.15
C ALA A 175 0.74 -12.09 4.98
N LYS A 176 -0.42 -11.42 5.08
CA LYS A 176 -1.64 -11.98 5.71
C LYS A 176 -2.19 -13.20 4.98
N ALA A 177 -1.93 -13.33 3.69
CA ALA A 177 -2.21 -14.53 2.90
C ALA A 177 -1.16 -15.65 3.07
N GLY A 178 -0.21 -15.51 4.00
CA GLY A 178 0.82 -16.52 4.28
C GLY A 178 2.09 -16.38 3.43
N VAL A 179 2.25 -15.28 2.69
CA VAL A 179 3.43 -15.06 1.83
C VAL A 179 4.58 -14.43 2.62
N ILE A 180 5.78 -14.96 2.49
CA ILE A 180 6.97 -14.34 3.08
C ILE A 180 7.33 -13.08 2.28
N ALA A 181 7.40 -11.94 2.97
CA ALA A 181 7.78 -10.67 2.35
C ALA A 181 9.24 -10.70 1.84
N PRO A 182 9.58 -9.96 0.77
CA PRO A 182 10.96 -9.82 0.33
C PRO A 182 11.84 -9.12 1.37
N SER A 183 13.12 -9.53 1.46
CA SER A 183 14.05 -9.04 2.48
C SER A 183 14.23 -7.52 2.51
N LYS A 184 14.07 -6.85 1.37
CA LYS A 184 14.12 -5.37 1.28
C LYS A 184 13.07 -4.66 2.14
N TYR A 185 12.01 -5.35 2.56
CA TYR A 185 10.99 -4.80 3.44
C TYR A 185 11.24 -5.10 4.92
N PHE A 186 12.19 -5.98 5.27
CA PHE A 186 12.37 -6.46 6.65
C PHE A 186 12.70 -5.35 7.65
N CYS A 187 13.55 -4.39 7.26
CA CYS A 187 13.88 -3.25 8.11
C CYS A 187 12.65 -2.36 8.35
N MET A 188 11.85 -2.10 7.31
CA MET A 188 10.62 -1.32 7.43
C MET A 188 9.59 -2.03 8.30
N MET A 189 9.47 -3.35 8.14
CA MET A 189 8.57 -4.23 8.89
C MET A 189 9.07 -4.54 10.31
N LYS A 190 10.29 -4.12 10.67
CA LYS A 190 10.94 -4.39 11.95
C LYS A 190 10.83 -5.85 12.42
N LEU A 191 11.04 -6.82 11.52
CA LEU A 191 10.84 -8.24 11.85
C LEU A 191 11.63 -8.69 13.09
N GLU A 192 12.84 -8.18 13.25
CA GLU A 192 13.74 -8.43 14.40
C GLU A 192 13.74 -7.28 15.44
N GLY A 193 12.82 -6.33 15.31
CA GLY A 193 12.72 -5.20 16.24
C GLY A 193 12.23 -5.63 17.62
N LEU A 194 12.57 -4.85 18.65
CA LEU A 194 12.10 -5.08 20.01
C LEU A 194 10.57 -4.99 20.11
N SER A 195 10.00 -5.74 21.05
CA SER A 195 8.60 -5.57 21.44
C SER A 195 8.43 -4.32 22.30
N ALA A 196 7.24 -3.72 22.28
CA ALA A 196 6.90 -2.68 23.23
C ALA A 196 7.01 -3.22 24.67
N PRO A 197 7.47 -2.42 25.65
CA PRO A 197 7.44 -2.79 27.05
C PRO A 197 6.01 -3.19 27.44
N SER A 198 5.88 -4.28 28.18
CA SER A 198 4.61 -4.63 28.82
C SER A 198 4.25 -3.52 29.81
N LEU A 199 3.16 -2.80 29.55
CA LEU A 199 2.52 -1.91 30.52
C LEU A 199 1.85 -2.73 31.62
#